data_AF-A0A4D5S1D7-F1
#
_entry.id   AF-A0A4D5S1D7-F1
#
_cell.length_a   1.000
_cell.length_b   1.000
_cell.length_c   1.000
_cell.angle_alpha   90.00
_cell.angle_beta   90.00
_cell.angle_gamma   90.00
#
_symmetry.space_group_name_H-M   'P 1'
#
loop_
_entity.id
_entity.type
_entity.pdbx_description
1 polymer ?
#
loop_
_entity_poly.entity_id
_entity_poly.type
_entity_poly.pdbx_seq_one_letter_code
_entity_poly.pdbx_strand_id
1 'polypeptide(L)'
;MQSLKQVAKCNVMCARNATTAAAPKAGAASSRRMKFPYTFTAKLVQFPYKFHYNNMWLIKFMVPAWILYMIFIVRPIHKAVNSPAAVAAHKELMRKQAQEHAHGH
;
A
#
# COMPACT_ATOMS: atom_id res chain seq x y z
N MET A 1 -51.69 20.17 8.67
CA MET A 1 -50.93 19.25 9.56
C MET A 1 -49.61 18.72 8.98
N GLN A 2 -49.14 19.14 7.79
CA GLN A 2 -47.87 18.66 7.22
C GLN A 2 -46.65 19.45 7.74
N SER A 3 -46.81 20.74 8.06
CA SER A 3 -45.69 21.56 8.55
C SER A 3 -45.15 21.12 9.92
N LEU A 4 -46.00 20.63 10.82
CA LEU A 4 -45.57 20.16 12.15
C LEU A 4 -44.67 18.92 12.05
N LYS A 5 -44.98 17.99 11.13
CA LYS A 5 -44.15 16.80 10.86
C LYS A 5 -42.81 17.18 10.22
N GLN A 6 -42.79 18.25 9.44
CA GLN A 6 -41.57 18.78 8.79
C GLN A 6 -40.66 19.48 9.80
N VAL A 7 -41.22 20.28 10.70
CA VAL A 7 -40.50 20.95 11.80
C VAL A 7 -39.94 19.92 12.80
N ALA A 8 -40.72 18.89 13.15
CA ALA A 8 -40.25 17.79 13.98
C ALA A 8 -39.08 17.02 13.33
N LYS A 9 -39.14 16.76 12.01
CA LYS A 9 -38.02 16.14 11.28
C LYS A 9 -36.77 17.03 11.28
N CYS A 10 -36.91 18.34 11.08
CA CYS A 10 -35.77 19.26 11.15
C CYS A 10 -35.11 19.27 12.54
N ASN A 11 -35.91 19.32 13.62
CA ASN A 11 -35.37 19.33 14.97
C ASN A 11 -34.69 18.01 15.35
N VAL A 12 -35.24 16.86 14.94
CA VAL A 12 -34.61 15.54 15.17
C VAL A 12 -33.33 15.37 14.35
N MET A 13 -33.28 15.92 13.12
CA MET A 13 -32.08 15.87 12.28
C MET A 13 -30.97 16.79 12.81
N CYS A 14 -31.33 17.96 13.36
CA CYS A 14 -30.38 18.87 13.99
C CYS A 14 -29.80 18.28 15.29
N ALA A 15 -30.65 17.62 16.10
CA ALA A 15 -30.22 16.95 17.34
C ALA A 15 -29.26 15.77 17.07
N ARG A 16 -29.50 14.98 16.01
CA ARG A 16 -28.58 13.88 15.62
C ARG A 16 -27.20 14.40 15.19
N ASN A 17 -27.15 15.50 14.44
CA ASN A 17 -25.89 16.10 13.99
C ASN A 17 -25.07 16.69 15.14
N ALA A 18 -25.72 17.20 16.20
CA ALA A 18 -25.05 17.71 17.39
C ALA A 18 -24.37 16.58 18.21
N THR A 19 -25.02 15.41 18.31
CA THR A 19 -24.44 14.25 19.04
C THR A 19 -23.30 13.56 18.30
N THR A 20 -23.21 13.67 16.97
CA THR A 20 -22.05 13.15 16.20
C THR A 20 -20.87 14.12 16.13
N ALA A 21 -21.00 15.34 16.68
CA ALA A 21 -19.92 16.32 16.72
C ALA A 21 -18.98 16.15 17.94
N ALA A 22 -19.33 15.28 18.91
CA ALA A 22 -18.62 15.14 20.17
C ALA A 22 -17.71 13.88 20.26
N ALA A 23 -17.28 13.32 19.12
CA ALA A 23 -16.13 12.41 19.13
C ALA A 23 -14.86 13.27 19.11
N PRO A 24 -13.94 13.16 20.10
CA PRO A 24 -12.70 13.91 20.07
C PRO A 24 -11.87 13.37 18.90
N LYS A 25 -11.80 14.14 17.79
CA LYS A 25 -10.81 13.90 16.74
C LYS A 25 -9.43 14.05 17.38
N ALA A 26 -8.76 12.93 17.58
CA ALA A 26 -7.37 12.90 17.97
C ALA A 26 -6.56 13.80 17.03
N GLY A 27 -5.95 14.84 17.61
CA GLY A 27 -4.97 15.71 16.97
C GLY A 27 -5.51 16.54 15.81
N ALA A 28 -5.93 17.78 16.09
CA ALA A 28 -5.95 18.84 15.10
C ALA A 28 -4.50 19.16 14.67
N ALA A 29 -3.90 18.29 13.86
CA ALA A 29 -2.69 18.61 13.14
C ALA A 29 -3.06 19.69 12.11
N SER A 30 -2.70 20.94 12.44
CA SER A 30 -2.66 22.13 11.59
C SER A 30 -3.40 21.98 10.24
N SER A 31 -4.57 22.63 10.11
CA SER A 31 -5.32 22.76 8.85
C SER A 31 -4.51 23.38 7.69
N ARG A 32 -3.29 23.87 7.96
CA ARG A 32 -2.36 24.36 6.96
C ARG A 32 -1.62 23.21 6.29
N ARG A 33 -1.84 23.04 4.98
CA ARG A 33 -1.03 22.18 4.11
C ARG A 33 0.45 22.55 4.28
N MET A 34 1.30 21.60 4.66
CA MET A 34 2.76 21.81 4.72
C MET A 34 3.29 22.25 3.34
N LYS A 35 4.18 23.25 3.32
CA LYS A 35 4.81 23.76 2.10
C LYS A 35 5.70 22.71 1.43
N PHE A 36 6.44 21.96 2.24
CA PHE A 36 7.36 20.91 1.80
C PHE A 36 7.10 19.65 2.63
N PRO A 37 6.36 18.66 2.09
CA PRO A 37 6.14 17.42 2.80
C PRO A 37 7.41 16.56 2.77
N TYR A 38 8.08 16.45 3.92
CA TYR A 38 9.28 15.64 4.09
C TYR A 38 8.99 14.18 4.44
N THR A 39 7.77 13.88 4.90
CA THR A 39 7.33 12.50 5.15
C THR A 39 6.59 11.93 3.94
N PHE A 40 6.76 10.63 3.71
CA PHE A 40 6.12 9.93 2.60
C PHE A 40 4.59 10.03 2.68
N THR A 41 4.03 9.87 3.87
CA THR A 41 2.59 10.00 4.13
C THR A 41 2.08 11.40 3.79
N ALA A 42 2.77 12.46 4.20
CA ALA A 42 2.39 13.82 3.86
C ALA A 42 2.47 14.11 2.36
N LYS A 43 3.47 13.53 1.67
CA LYS A 43 3.62 13.70 0.22
C LYS A 43 2.46 13.07 -0.54
N LEU A 44 1.99 11.90 -0.12
CA LEU A 44 0.83 11.23 -0.72
C LEU A 44 -0.49 11.97 -0.48
N VAL A 45 -0.70 12.48 0.73
CA VAL A 45 -1.92 13.24 1.07
C VAL A 45 -1.99 14.56 0.29
N GLN A 46 -0.86 15.23 0.06
CA GLN A 46 -0.81 16.51 -0.65
C GLN A 46 -0.77 16.39 -2.17
N PHE A 47 -0.09 15.36 -2.68
CA PHE A 47 0.11 15.14 -4.10
C PHE A 47 -0.46 13.77 -4.47
N PRO A 48 -1.73 13.72 -4.91
CA PRO A 48 -2.38 12.46 -5.24
C PRO A 48 -1.60 11.72 -6.33
N TYR A 49 -1.63 10.39 -6.34
CA TYR A 49 -0.87 9.55 -7.28
C TYR A 49 -1.02 9.97 -8.75
N LYS A 50 -2.22 10.43 -9.14
CA LYS A 50 -2.50 10.94 -10.49
C LYS A 50 -1.62 12.13 -10.88
N PHE A 51 -1.26 13.01 -9.94
CA PHE A 51 -0.35 14.13 -10.17
C PHE A 51 1.03 13.64 -10.63
N HIS A 52 1.58 12.63 -9.95
CA HIS A 52 2.88 12.07 -10.29
C HIS A 52 2.86 11.32 -11.64
N TYR A 53 1.78 10.58 -11.91
CA TYR A 53 1.63 9.83 -13.16
C TYR A 53 1.54 10.76 -14.39
N ASN A 54 0.87 11.91 -14.27
CA ASN A 54 0.71 12.84 -15.38
C ASN A 54 1.95 13.71 -15.61
N ASN A 55 2.67 14.09 -14.54
CA ASN A 55 3.78 15.05 -14.64
C ASN A 55 5.16 14.40 -14.75
N MET A 56 5.33 13.13 -14.33
CA MET A 56 6.61 12.44 -14.42
C MET A 56 6.58 11.35 -15.48
N TRP A 57 7.27 11.59 -16.60
CA TRP A 57 7.43 10.61 -17.68
C TRP A 57 8.00 9.26 -17.16
N LEU A 58 8.94 9.33 -16.21
CA LEU A 58 9.55 8.15 -15.60
C LEU A 58 8.50 7.25 -14.95
N ILE A 59 7.61 7.80 -14.11
CA ILE A 59 6.58 7.01 -13.42
C ILE A 59 5.59 6.41 -14.43
N LYS A 60 5.24 7.19 -15.46
CA LYS A 60 4.30 6.78 -16.52
C LYS A 60 4.78 5.56 -17.30
N PHE A 61 6.09 5.44 -17.56
CA PHE A 61 6.65 4.32 -18.33
C PHE A 61 7.34 3.25 -17.48
N MET A 62 8.02 3.61 -16.39
CA MET A 62 8.72 2.63 -15.54
C MET A 62 7.76 1.70 -14.84
N VAL A 63 6.67 2.21 -14.24
CA VAL A 63 5.73 1.35 -13.51
C VAL A 63 5.15 0.24 -14.39
N PRO A 64 4.57 0.52 -15.57
CA PRO A 64 4.06 -0.55 -16.44
C PRO A 64 5.19 -1.43 -17.00
N ALA A 65 6.35 -0.88 -17.35
CA ALA A 65 7.49 -1.68 -17.82
C ALA A 65 7.99 -2.66 -16.74
N TRP A 66 8.04 -2.23 -15.48
CA TRP A 66 8.44 -3.06 -14.36
C TRP A 66 7.44 -4.18 -14.08
N ILE A 67 6.14 -3.86 -14.15
CA ILE A 67 5.07 -4.87 -14.05
C ILE A 67 5.21 -5.90 -15.18
N LEU A 68 5.42 -5.45 -16.41
CA LEU A 68 5.63 -6.33 -17.56
C LEU A 68 6.86 -7.23 -17.35
N TYR A 69 7.98 -6.66 -16.95
CA TYR A 69 9.21 -7.40 -16.65
C TYR A 69 9.00 -8.46 -15.56
N MET A 70 8.32 -8.11 -14.46
CA MET A 70 8.01 -9.06 -13.38
C MET A 70 7.15 -10.23 -13.86
N ILE A 71 6.18 -9.96 -14.74
CA ILE A 71 5.26 -10.97 -15.24
C ILE A 71 5.95 -11.90 -16.25
N PHE A 72 6.68 -11.34 -17.21
CA PHE A 72 7.18 -12.08 -18.36
C PHE A 72 8.57 -12.67 -18.15
N ILE A 73 9.40 -12.07 -17.28
CA ILE A 73 10.78 -12.54 -17.04
C ILE A 73 10.92 -13.15 -15.67
N VAL A 74 10.56 -12.43 -14.61
CA VAL A 74 10.83 -12.89 -13.24
C VAL A 74 9.96 -14.08 -12.86
N ARG A 75 8.67 -14.05 -13.20
CA ARG A 75 7.74 -15.15 -12.88
C ARG A 75 8.17 -16.52 -13.44
N PRO A 76 8.51 -16.68 -14.74
CA PRO A 76 8.95 -17.98 -15.25
C PRO A 76 10.28 -18.44 -14.65
N ILE A 77 11.25 -17.54 -14.46
CA ILE A 77 12.52 -17.87 -13.80
C ILE A 77 12.26 -18.35 -12.37
N HIS A 78 11.43 -17.64 -11.62
CA HIS A 78 11.06 -18.01 -10.26
C HIS A 78 10.42 -19.41 -10.21
N LYS A 79 9.56 -19.75 -11.18
CA LYS A 79 8.97 -21.10 -11.26
C LYS A 79 10.00 -22.17 -11.64
N ALA A 80 10.94 -21.87 -12.53
CA ALA A 80 11.98 -22.82 -12.94
C ALA A 80 12.94 -23.14 -11.79
N VAL A 81 13.41 -22.11 -11.08
CA VAL A 81 14.33 -22.24 -9.94
C VAL A 81 13.67 -22.97 -8.77
N ASN A 82 12.37 -22.71 -8.51
CA ASN A 82 11.62 -23.37 -7.45
C ASN A 82 10.91 -24.66 -7.90
N SER A 83 11.34 -25.25 -9.01
CA SER A 83 10.82 -26.55 -9.43
C SER A 83 11.24 -27.63 -8.40
N PRO A 84 10.40 -28.67 -8.17
CA PRO A 84 10.70 -29.69 -7.17
C PRO A 84 12.03 -30.41 -7.43
N ALA A 85 12.41 -30.57 -8.70
CA ALA A 85 13.69 -31.14 -9.10
C ALA A 85 14.89 -30.27 -8.70
N ALA A 86 14.83 -28.95 -8.96
CA ALA A 86 15.90 -28.03 -8.59
C ALA A 86 16.05 -27.92 -7.06
N VAL A 87 14.93 -27.92 -6.33
CA VAL A 87 14.92 -27.92 -4.86
C VAL A 87 15.51 -29.22 -4.30
N ALA A 88 15.19 -30.38 -4.88
CA ALA A 88 15.77 -31.66 -4.48
C ALA A 88 17.30 -31.69 -4.71
N ALA A 89 17.75 -31.27 -5.89
CA ALA A 89 19.18 -31.19 -6.21
C ALA A 89 19.93 -30.25 -5.26
N HIS A 90 19.32 -29.12 -4.90
CA HIS A 90 19.90 -28.20 -3.92
C HIS A 90 20.03 -28.83 -2.53
N LYS A 91 19.00 -29.54 -2.06
CA LYS A 91 19.03 -30.26 -0.77
C LYS A 91 20.14 -31.31 -0.73
N GLU A 92 20.33 -32.04 -1.83
CA GLU A 92 21.41 -33.03 -1.94
C GLU A 92 22.80 -32.37 -1.91
N LEU A 93 22.96 -31.24 -2.60
CA LEU A 93 24.21 -30.49 -2.60
C LEU A 93 24.54 -29.94 -1.20
N MET A 94 23.54 -29.40 -0.50
CA MET A 94 23.69 -28.96 0.90
C MET A 94 24.05 -30.12 1.83
N ARG A 95 23.48 -31.31 1.63
CA ARG A 95 23.84 -32.51 2.43
C ARG A 95 25.30 -32.91 2.21
N LYS A 96 25.79 -32.86 0.97
CA LYS A 96 27.20 -33.17 0.64
C LYS A 96 28.14 -32.13 1.25
N GLN A 97 27.82 -30.84 1.11
CA GLN A 97 28.60 -29.77 1.74
C GLN A 97 28.65 -29.91 3.27
N ALA A 98 27.51 -30.22 3.91
CA ALA A 98 27.48 -30.45 5.34
C ALA A 98 28.36 -31.63 5.79
N GLN A 99 28.43 -32.70 4.98
CA GLN A 99 29.32 -33.83 5.23
C GLN A 99 30.80 -33.44 5.06
N GLU A 100 31.15 -32.73 3.99
CA GLU A 100 32.52 -32.23 3.75
C GLU A 100 32.99 -31.30 4.88
N HIS A 101 32.12 -30.39 5.34
CA HIS A 101 32.42 -29.50 6.47
C HIS A 101 32.51 -30.24 7.81
N ALA A 102 31.75 -31.33 8.01
CA ALA A 102 31.85 -32.16 9.21
C ALA A 102 33.11 -33.05 9.22
N HIS A 103 33.66 -33.40 8.05
CA HIS A 103 34.91 -34.15 7.92
C HIS A 103 36.17 -33.25 7.89
N GLY A 104 36.00 -31.94 7.69
CA GLY A 104 37.09 -30.95 7.66
C GLY A 104 37.32 -30.19 8.97
N HIS A 105 36.62 -30.57 10.05
CA HIS A 105 36.84 -30.14 11.43
C HIS A 105 37.48 -31.27 12.24
#